data_AF-A0A7J7PXP9-F1
#
_entry.id   AF-A0A7J7PXP9-F1
#
_cell.length_a   1.000
_cell.length_b   1.000
_cell.length_c   1.000
_cell.angle_alpha   90.00
_cell.angle_beta   90.00
_cell.angle_gamma   90.00
#
_symmetry.space_group_name_H-M   'P 1'
#
loop_
_entity.id
_entity.type
_entity.pdbx_description
1 polymer ?
#
loop_
_entity_poly.entity_id
_entity_poly.type
_entity_poly.pdbx_seq_one_letter_code
_entity_poly.pdbx_strand_id
1 'polypeptide(L)'
;MGRWACAQLLLLSSCLVANLLQASAADATSLAQPDYSIYLKKNDLLKKVERLVAANPDIMKLEIRHAQDEGYKADLQVVTVELGGLTPSHTTKARALIDFGEHGREFISSEVGLRLLQVLADPQLLQNYTGPGKRLQRLNAILQQTVLKILPMENTNGRDLVESGQLCERKNGRGVDPNRNWGIDWGKKEKDYNPAEEYPGKAPHSEPEVQILLALAKELRPHAWLNVHSGMYALFTPYDHKAVVPNTSDARAALRILQRIKELSCSQCVVGSGGHSVGYLAHGTGTDYMYEVLGIPMSFTWEIYGDENATFEDCFRMFNPLGKQQFDEVVDMWVKALLHLFELLPSHPATGPVFRNVLLAKEDADAAAAAAADEDEGDAALPVAAKAAPPAAAAATQQQPQGSEQKEEGPEEDVQEQEEQQQRQQQQQQAKDVASPAPASASVVQTAEVVGASPAASTLEPVAEVEQDDEYTARQGEEQEVKQQPQQQADKSEEIRIQRIYRGEEEGEDGSGSATWVLLHSNRLAPLLLGLSGMGVLLYLVTRPSGTPYTKVISRRTL
;
A
#
# COMPACT_ATOMS: atom_id res chain seq x y z
N MET A 1 -25.21 41.24 -59.26
CA MET A 1 -24.82 41.16 -57.83
C MET A 1 -24.52 39.74 -57.35
N GLY A 2 -25.34 38.72 -57.65
CA GLY A 2 -25.24 37.38 -57.02
C GLY A 2 -23.92 36.59 -57.09
N ARG A 3 -22.99 36.86 -58.01
CA ARG A 3 -21.74 36.08 -58.15
C ARG A 3 -20.69 36.30 -57.04
N TRP A 4 -20.70 37.43 -56.34
CA TRP A 4 -19.71 37.73 -55.29
C TRP A 4 -20.06 37.12 -53.93
N ALA A 5 -21.35 36.98 -53.61
CA ALA A 5 -21.81 36.43 -52.33
C ALA A 5 -21.41 34.96 -52.12
N CYS A 6 -21.47 34.13 -53.17
CA CYS A 6 -21.11 32.71 -53.08
C CYS A 6 -19.63 32.49 -52.71
N ALA A 7 -18.72 33.33 -53.22
CA ALA A 7 -17.29 33.22 -52.91
C ALA A 7 -17.00 33.52 -51.43
N GLN A 8 -17.67 34.52 -50.85
CA GLN A 8 -17.51 34.87 -49.44
C GLN A 8 -18.12 33.80 -48.51
N LEU A 9 -19.26 33.20 -48.88
CA LEU A 9 -19.86 32.08 -48.14
C LEU A 9 -18.98 30.82 -48.15
N LEU A 10 -18.37 30.48 -49.29
CA LEU A 10 -17.44 29.35 -49.37
C LEU A 10 -16.17 29.57 -48.54
N LEU A 11 -15.58 30.77 -48.58
CA LEU A 11 -14.42 31.12 -47.76
C LEU A 11 -14.75 31.06 -46.26
N LEU A 12 -15.87 31.66 -45.83
CA LEU A 12 -16.31 31.60 -44.43
C LEU A 12 -16.57 30.16 -43.97
N SER A 13 -17.18 29.32 -44.81
CA SER A 13 -17.38 27.89 -44.54
C SER A 13 -16.04 27.16 -44.36
N SER A 14 -15.07 27.38 -45.26
CA SER A 14 -13.73 26.77 -45.14
C SER A 14 -12.98 27.21 -43.88
N CYS A 15 -13.11 28.47 -43.46
CA CYS A 15 -12.54 28.96 -42.21
C CYS A 15 -13.22 28.37 -40.97
N LEU A 16 -14.54 28.18 -40.99
CA LEU A 16 -15.26 27.51 -39.88
C LEU A 16 -14.87 26.04 -39.76
N VAL A 17 -14.79 25.31 -40.88
CA VAL A 17 -14.34 23.90 -40.88
C VAL A 17 -12.89 23.78 -40.43
N ALA A 18 -11.99 24.69 -40.86
CA ALA A 18 -10.60 24.70 -40.39
C ALA A 18 -10.50 24.98 -38.88
N ASN A 19 -11.27 25.93 -38.34
CA ASN A 19 -11.28 26.20 -36.89
C ASN A 19 -11.93 25.05 -36.09
N LEU A 20 -12.94 24.37 -36.62
CA LEU A 20 -13.53 23.18 -35.99
C LEU A 20 -12.54 22.00 -35.96
N LEU A 21 -11.79 21.78 -37.05
CA LEU A 21 -10.75 20.74 -37.11
C LEU A 21 -9.54 21.07 -36.22
N GLN A 22 -9.20 22.34 -36.05
CA GLN A 22 -8.17 22.77 -35.09
C GLN A 22 -8.66 22.69 -33.63
N ALA A 23 -9.94 22.94 -33.37
CA ALA A 23 -10.54 22.74 -32.05
C ALA A 23 -10.60 21.26 -31.66
N SER A 24 -11.01 20.36 -32.58
CA SER A 24 -11.00 18.92 -32.32
C SER A 24 -9.60 18.30 -32.25
N ALA A 25 -8.55 19.04 -32.62
CA ALA A 25 -7.16 18.64 -32.45
C ALA A 25 -6.55 19.11 -31.10
N ALA A 26 -7.28 19.90 -30.31
CA ALA A 26 -6.81 20.43 -29.02
C ALA A 26 -7.14 19.53 -27.83
N ASP A 27 -8.14 18.65 -27.95
CA ASP A 27 -8.56 17.69 -26.91
C ASP A 27 -7.90 16.30 -27.05
N ALA A 28 -6.75 16.22 -27.71
CA ALA A 28 -5.81 15.13 -27.47
C ALA A 28 -5.11 15.40 -26.12
N THR A 29 -5.72 14.95 -25.01
CA THR A 29 -5.18 15.12 -23.66
C THR A 29 -3.75 14.60 -23.58
N SER A 30 -2.79 15.51 -23.46
CA SER A 30 -1.37 15.15 -23.37
C SER A 30 -1.11 14.39 -22.09
N LEU A 31 -0.72 13.11 -22.22
CA LEU A 31 -0.34 12.24 -21.10
C LEU A 31 0.63 12.97 -20.16
N ALA A 32 0.40 12.88 -18.86
CA ALA A 32 1.15 13.64 -17.88
C ALA A 32 2.65 13.30 -17.93
N GLN A 33 3.48 14.31 -17.68
CA GLN A 33 4.93 14.21 -17.75
C GLN A 33 5.52 14.52 -16.36
N PRO A 34 6.68 13.93 -15.98
CA PRO A 34 7.36 14.28 -14.75
C PRO A 34 7.76 15.77 -14.71
N ASP A 35 7.18 16.53 -13.78
CA ASP A 35 7.63 17.88 -13.46
C ASP A 35 8.88 17.81 -12.57
N TYR A 36 10.05 18.00 -13.17
CA TYR A 36 11.34 18.00 -12.46
C TYR A 36 11.60 19.26 -11.60
N SER A 37 10.62 20.15 -11.41
CA SER A 37 10.59 21.13 -10.33
C SER A 37 9.93 20.60 -9.04
N ILE A 38 9.17 19.51 -9.16
CA ILE A 38 8.55 18.75 -8.06
C ILE A 38 9.41 17.52 -7.74
N TYR A 39 9.66 16.69 -8.76
CA TYR A 39 10.36 15.41 -8.64
C TYR A 39 11.85 15.51 -8.95
N LEU A 40 12.64 14.67 -8.29
CA LEU A 40 14.06 14.53 -8.55
C LEU A 40 14.33 13.43 -9.57
N LYS A 41 15.33 13.68 -10.40
CA LYS A 41 15.97 12.63 -11.20
C LYS A 41 16.76 11.70 -10.29
N LYS A 42 16.86 10.41 -10.65
CA LYS A 42 17.65 9.37 -9.98
C LYS A 42 19.00 9.90 -9.47
N ASN A 43 19.77 10.49 -10.39
CA ASN A 43 21.11 10.95 -10.12
C ASN A 43 21.18 12.13 -9.14
N ASP A 44 20.11 12.89 -8.94
CA ASP A 44 20.05 14.00 -8.00
C ASP A 44 19.43 13.58 -6.66
N LEU A 45 18.52 12.60 -6.67
CA LEU A 45 17.98 11.93 -5.48
C LEU A 45 19.09 11.15 -4.75
N LEU A 46 19.80 10.27 -5.46
CA LEU A 46 20.89 9.46 -4.91
C LEU A 46 22.08 10.32 -4.43
N LYS A 47 22.38 11.44 -5.12
CA LYS A 47 23.35 12.45 -4.64
C LYS A 47 22.86 13.29 -3.47
N LYS A 48 21.55 13.40 -3.23
CA LYS A 48 21.04 13.98 -1.97
C LYS A 48 21.20 12.99 -0.82
N VAL A 49 20.95 11.70 -1.05
CA VAL A 49 21.20 10.64 -0.06
C VAL A 49 22.68 10.59 0.33
N GLU A 50 23.61 10.55 -0.64
CA GLU A 50 25.06 10.61 -0.40
C GLU A 50 25.47 11.78 0.51
N ARG A 51 25.01 13.01 0.16
CA ARG A 51 25.33 14.23 0.93
C ARG A 51 24.69 14.24 2.31
N LEU A 52 23.48 13.72 2.45
CA LEU A 52 22.78 13.62 3.73
C LEU A 52 23.51 12.67 4.68
N VAL A 53 23.92 11.49 4.18
CA VAL A 53 24.69 10.52 4.98
C VAL A 53 26.07 11.07 5.33
N ALA A 54 26.77 11.68 4.37
CA ALA A 54 28.07 12.30 4.61
C ALA A 54 28.03 13.47 5.62
N ALA A 55 26.87 14.10 5.81
CA ALA A 55 26.63 15.13 6.83
C ALA A 55 26.24 14.56 8.21
N ASN A 56 25.89 13.28 8.31
CA ASN A 56 25.41 12.62 9.54
C ASN A 56 26.16 11.31 9.87
N PRO A 57 27.51 11.28 9.83
CA PRO A 57 28.29 10.04 9.87
C PRO A 57 28.20 9.26 11.19
N ASP A 58 27.79 9.90 12.29
CA ASP A 58 27.66 9.25 13.60
C ASP A 58 26.43 8.33 13.70
N ILE A 59 25.40 8.60 12.88
CA ILE A 59 24.10 7.91 12.89
C ILE A 59 23.71 7.29 11.54
N MET A 60 24.43 7.60 10.45
CA MET A 60 24.16 7.07 9.11
C MET A 60 25.41 6.54 8.41
N LYS A 61 25.27 5.39 7.75
CA LYS A 61 26.29 4.77 6.90
C LYS A 61 25.70 4.39 5.55
N LEU A 62 26.35 4.81 4.46
CA LEU A 62 26.00 4.40 3.10
C LEU A 62 26.88 3.23 2.68
N GLU A 63 26.26 2.18 2.15
CA GLU A 63 26.91 1.07 1.45
C GLU A 63 26.38 1.05 0.02
N ILE A 64 27.24 0.80 -0.97
CA ILE A 64 26.78 0.40 -2.31
C ILE A 64 26.83 -1.13 -2.35
N ARG A 65 25.72 -1.74 -2.75
CA ARG A 65 25.61 -3.19 -2.98
C ARG A 65 25.63 -3.44 -4.49
N HIS A 66 26.39 -4.43 -4.90
CA HIS A 66 26.63 -4.75 -6.31
C HIS A 66 26.22 -6.19 -6.58
N ALA A 67 25.47 -6.41 -7.66
CA ALA A 67 25.17 -7.73 -8.19
C ALA A 67 25.16 -7.71 -9.72
N GLN A 68 25.37 -8.87 -10.34
CA GLN A 68 25.33 -9.04 -11.79
C GLN A 68 24.87 -10.43 -12.17
N ASP A 69 24.06 -10.52 -13.23
CA ASP A 69 23.56 -11.76 -13.81
C ASP A 69 23.54 -11.64 -15.34
N GLU A 70 24.05 -12.66 -16.04
CA GLU A 70 24.22 -12.70 -17.51
C GLU A 70 24.81 -11.43 -18.17
N GLY A 71 25.53 -10.59 -17.41
CA GLY A 71 26.10 -9.31 -17.87
C GLY A 71 25.23 -8.07 -17.60
N TYR A 72 23.98 -8.24 -17.18
CA TYR A 72 23.17 -7.18 -16.56
C TYR A 72 23.63 -6.94 -15.12
N LYS A 73 23.43 -5.72 -14.58
CA LYS A 73 24.01 -5.27 -13.30
C LYS A 73 23.09 -4.34 -12.54
N ALA A 74 23.11 -4.42 -11.21
CA ALA A 74 22.51 -3.43 -10.32
C ALA A 74 23.52 -2.96 -9.26
N ASP A 75 23.59 -1.63 -9.09
CA ASP A 75 24.42 -0.94 -8.09
C ASP A 75 23.48 -0.13 -7.18
N LEU A 76 23.15 -0.67 -6.00
CA LEU A 76 22.09 -0.12 -5.13
C LEU A 76 22.66 0.57 -3.89
N GLN A 77 22.16 1.77 -3.59
CA GLN A 77 22.44 2.47 -2.35
C GLN A 77 21.67 1.83 -1.19
N VAL A 78 22.36 1.52 -0.10
CA VAL A 78 21.77 1.05 1.16
C VAL A 78 22.23 1.96 2.29
N VAL A 79 21.29 2.71 2.88
CA VAL A 79 21.57 3.54 4.05
C VAL A 79 21.24 2.74 5.31
N THR A 80 22.24 2.48 6.14
CA THR A 80 22.05 2.03 7.52
C THR A 80 21.87 3.26 8.40
N VAL A 81 20.79 3.32 9.17
CA VAL A 81 20.45 4.43 10.08
C VAL A 81 20.29 3.89 11.50
N GLU A 82 21.01 4.47 12.45
CA GLU A 82 20.95 4.12 13.88
C GLU A 82 21.00 5.40 14.74
N LEU A 83 19.85 5.88 15.22
CA LEU A 83 19.78 7.15 15.97
C LEU A 83 20.41 7.08 17.38
N GLY A 84 20.71 5.86 17.86
CA GLY A 84 21.52 5.60 19.05
C GLY A 84 23.03 5.55 18.79
N GLY A 85 23.47 5.95 17.59
CA GLY A 85 24.84 5.79 17.10
C GLY A 85 25.04 4.46 16.35
N LEU A 86 25.93 4.49 15.36
CA LEU A 86 26.31 3.31 14.56
C LEU A 86 27.00 2.24 15.41
N THR A 87 26.65 0.97 15.18
CA THR A 87 27.10 -0.19 15.96
C THR A 87 27.62 -1.33 15.06
N PRO A 88 28.56 -2.16 15.55
CA PRO A 88 29.11 -3.28 14.77
C PRO A 88 28.21 -4.53 14.78
N SER A 89 27.08 -4.53 15.51
CA SER A 89 26.15 -5.66 15.56
C SER A 89 24.75 -5.21 16.00
N HIS A 90 23.74 -5.67 15.26
CA HIS A 90 22.34 -5.28 15.44
C HIS A 90 21.49 -6.33 16.18
N THR A 91 22.12 -7.39 16.73
CA THR A 91 21.38 -8.54 17.29
C THR A 91 20.53 -8.20 18.51
N THR A 92 20.89 -7.16 19.26
CA THR A 92 20.16 -6.62 20.42
C THR A 92 19.17 -5.51 20.09
N LYS A 93 19.17 -5.01 18.84
CA LYS A 93 18.28 -3.93 18.38
C LYS A 93 17.06 -4.49 17.64
N ALA A 94 16.01 -3.68 17.54
CA ALA A 94 14.99 -3.90 16.53
C ALA A 94 15.61 -3.63 15.15
N ARG A 95 15.15 -4.36 14.12
CA ARG A 95 15.77 -4.33 12.79
C ARG A 95 14.66 -4.23 11.75
N ALA A 96 14.68 -3.18 10.94
CA ALA A 96 13.81 -3.05 9.78
C ALA A 96 14.63 -2.92 8.49
N LEU A 97 14.13 -3.51 7.42
CA LEU A 97 14.59 -3.30 6.04
C LEU A 97 13.43 -2.62 5.30
N ILE A 98 13.71 -1.51 4.61
CA ILE A 98 12.69 -0.74 3.89
C ILE A 98 13.23 -0.38 2.51
N ASP A 99 12.44 -0.62 1.48
CA ASP A 99 12.78 -0.37 0.09
C ASP A 99 11.69 0.48 -0.58
N PHE A 100 12.13 1.26 -1.56
CA PHE A 100 11.32 2.21 -2.30
C PHE A 100 11.67 2.10 -3.78
N GLY A 101 10.68 2.23 -4.65
CA GLY A 101 10.92 2.33 -6.10
C GLY A 101 11.47 1.04 -6.72
N GLU A 102 10.92 -0.11 -6.35
CA GLU A 102 11.11 -1.39 -7.06
C GLU A 102 10.54 -1.33 -8.50
N HIS A 103 9.53 -0.47 -8.75
CA HIS A 103 9.04 -0.22 -10.11
C HIS A 103 9.49 1.13 -10.66
N GLY A 104 9.90 1.14 -11.94
CA GLY A 104 10.54 2.29 -12.58
C GLY A 104 9.69 3.56 -12.65
N ARG A 105 8.35 3.44 -12.73
CA ARG A 105 7.39 4.55 -12.94
C ARG A 105 6.88 5.22 -11.65
N GLU A 106 7.15 4.62 -10.50
CA GLU A 106 6.62 5.03 -9.21
C GLU A 106 7.63 6.00 -8.56
N PHE A 107 7.65 7.27 -8.97
CA PHE A 107 8.57 8.29 -8.43
C PHE A 107 8.28 8.63 -6.96
N ILE A 108 7.00 8.67 -6.59
CA ILE A 108 6.55 9.13 -5.27
C ILE A 108 7.10 8.29 -4.12
N SER A 109 7.37 7.00 -4.32
CA SER A 109 7.97 6.12 -3.32
C SER A 109 9.40 6.56 -2.97
N SER A 110 10.29 6.71 -3.95
CA SER A 110 11.67 7.16 -3.72
C SER A 110 11.77 8.55 -3.07
N GLU A 111 10.81 9.44 -3.34
CA GLU A 111 10.74 10.76 -2.69
C GLU A 111 10.30 10.67 -1.21
N VAL A 112 9.38 9.76 -0.87
CA VAL A 112 9.08 9.41 0.53
C VAL A 112 10.31 8.80 1.21
N GLY A 113 11.05 7.91 0.54
CA GLY A 113 12.30 7.34 1.05
C GLY A 113 13.36 8.40 1.36
N LEU A 114 13.54 9.38 0.46
CA LEU A 114 14.44 10.51 0.69
C LEU A 114 13.95 11.42 1.84
N ARG A 115 12.64 11.73 1.93
CA ARG A 115 12.12 12.56 3.04
C ARG A 115 12.23 11.82 4.38
N LEU A 116 11.98 10.52 4.42
CA LEU A 116 12.17 9.70 5.63
C LEU A 116 13.61 9.85 6.16
N LEU A 117 14.61 9.70 5.28
CA LEU A 117 16.02 9.90 5.65
C LEU A 117 16.28 11.31 6.17
N GLN A 118 15.74 12.35 5.53
CA GLN A 118 15.88 13.74 5.99
C GLN A 118 15.30 13.95 7.39
N VAL A 119 14.14 13.35 7.67
CA VAL A 119 13.44 13.45 8.96
C VAL A 119 14.14 12.66 10.06
N LEU A 120 14.77 11.53 9.74
CA LEU A 120 15.59 10.76 10.69
C LEU A 120 16.96 11.42 10.98
N ALA A 121 17.45 12.27 10.09
CA ALA A 121 18.70 13.02 10.26
C ALA A 121 18.54 14.32 11.06
N ASP A 122 17.37 14.98 10.98
CA ASP A 122 17.12 16.29 11.60
C ASP A 122 16.10 16.18 12.75
N PRO A 123 16.53 16.33 14.03
CA PRO A 123 15.63 16.30 15.18
C PRO A 123 14.52 17.37 15.18
N GLN A 124 14.72 18.51 14.49
CA GLN A 124 13.68 19.54 14.35
C GLN A 124 12.61 19.09 13.35
N LEU A 125 13.02 18.46 12.23
CA LEU A 125 12.06 17.85 11.32
C LEU A 125 11.30 16.72 12.02
N LEU A 126 11.98 15.81 12.71
CA LEU A 126 11.33 14.74 13.48
C LEU A 126 10.27 15.30 14.46
N GLN A 127 10.62 16.34 15.22
CA GLN A 127 9.69 17.04 16.11
C GLN A 127 8.49 17.66 15.37
N ASN A 128 8.69 18.21 14.17
CA ASN A 128 7.61 18.77 13.36
C ASN A 128 6.62 17.70 12.86
N TYR A 129 7.11 16.48 12.59
CA TYR A 129 6.26 15.35 12.18
C TYR A 129 5.52 14.69 13.36
N THR A 130 6.14 14.59 14.54
CA THR A 130 5.54 13.94 15.72
C THR A 130 4.67 14.86 16.56
N GLY A 131 5.01 16.15 16.61
CA GLY A 131 4.69 17.04 17.73
C GLY A 131 5.63 16.84 18.93
N PRO A 132 5.74 17.83 19.84
CA PRO A 132 6.66 17.79 20.98
C PRO A 132 6.16 16.89 22.14
N GLY A 133 6.98 16.75 23.18
CA GLY A 133 6.60 16.12 24.46
C GLY A 133 6.72 14.59 24.48
N LYS A 134 5.92 13.93 25.32
CA LYS A 134 6.07 12.49 25.64
C LYS A 134 6.06 11.57 24.41
N ARG A 135 5.32 11.93 23.36
CA ARG A 135 5.30 11.17 22.09
C ARG A 135 6.68 11.14 21.42
N LEU A 136 7.24 12.30 21.11
CA LEU A 136 8.59 12.43 20.52
C LEU A 136 9.66 11.74 21.39
N GLN A 137 9.57 11.89 22.72
CA GLN A 137 10.49 11.22 23.63
C GLN A 137 10.39 9.68 23.56
N ARG A 138 9.18 9.13 23.45
CA ARG A 138 8.96 7.68 23.29
C ARG A 138 9.45 7.19 21.92
N LEU A 139 9.18 7.93 20.84
CA LEU A 139 9.68 7.58 19.51
C LEU A 139 11.22 7.63 19.45
N ASN A 140 11.85 8.65 20.05
CA ASN A 140 13.32 8.72 20.11
C ASN A 140 13.92 7.51 20.83
N ALA A 141 13.33 7.08 21.95
CA ALA A 141 13.77 5.87 22.67
C ALA A 141 13.62 4.58 21.83
N ILE A 142 12.55 4.48 21.03
CA ILE A 142 12.33 3.38 20.08
C ILE A 142 13.36 3.43 18.94
N LEU A 143 13.57 4.60 18.32
CA LEU A 143 14.50 4.79 17.21
C LEU A 143 15.97 4.56 17.63
N GLN A 144 16.34 4.90 18.86
CA GLN A 144 17.68 4.61 19.41
C GLN A 144 17.93 3.10 19.58
N GLN A 145 16.89 2.33 19.93
CA GLN A 145 16.95 0.86 20.05
C GLN A 145 16.67 0.14 18.71
N THR A 146 16.60 0.87 17.59
CA THR A 146 16.31 0.35 16.25
C THR A 146 17.47 0.61 15.30
N VAL A 147 17.71 -0.31 14.37
CA VAL A 147 18.43 -0.06 13.12
C VAL A 147 17.47 -0.18 11.95
N LEU A 148 17.60 0.76 11.01
CA LEU A 148 16.91 0.75 9.74
C LEU A 148 17.96 0.53 8.63
N LYS A 149 17.74 -0.41 7.72
CA LYS A 149 18.39 -0.40 6.39
C LYS A 149 17.37 0.10 5.38
N ILE A 150 17.68 1.19 4.68
CA ILE A 150 16.79 1.88 3.75
C ILE A 150 17.43 1.88 2.36
N LEU A 151 16.70 1.36 1.36
CA LEU A 151 17.04 1.46 -0.06
C LEU A 151 16.17 2.57 -0.68
N PRO A 152 16.71 3.76 -1.00
CA PRO A 152 15.91 4.89 -1.51
C PRO A 152 15.41 4.68 -2.95
N MET A 153 16.02 3.76 -3.69
CA MET A 153 15.59 3.33 -5.02
C MET A 153 16.18 1.94 -5.31
N GLU A 154 15.34 0.91 -5.41
CA GLU A 154 15.78 -0.42 -5.81
C GLU A 154 15.99 -0.49 -7.33
N ASN A 155 15.00 -0.10 -8.14
CA ASN A 155 15.05 -0.27 -9.59
C ASN A 155 15.68 0.94 -10.29
N THR A 156 16.98 1.12 -10.03
CA THR A 156 17.79 2.22 -10.56
C THR A 156 17.94 2.19 -12.09
N ASN A 157 17.81 1.03 -12.74
CA ASN A 157 17.91 0.90 -14.19
C ASN A 157 16.56 1.12 -14.90
N GLY A 158 15.46 0.61 -14.35
CA GLY A 158 14.10 0.88 -14.86
C GLY A 158 13.75 2.37 -14.72
N ARG A 159 14.23 3.04 -13.67
CA ARG A 159 14.13 4.50 -13.55
C ARG A 159 14.75 5.26 -14.72
N ASP A 160 15.89 4.81 -15.26
CA ASP A 160 16.50 5.45 -16.44
C ASP A 160 15.63 5.32 -17.69
N LEU A 161 14.94 4.18 -17.87
CA LEU A 161 13.99 3.97 -18.97
C LEU A 161 12.79 4.92 -18.87
N VAL A 162 12.25 5.10 -17.66
CA VAL A 162 11.17 6.05 -17.39
C VAL A 162 11.62 7.49 -17.58
N GLU A 163 12.80 7.88 -17.07
CA GLU A 163 13.37 9.21 -17.28
C GLU A 163 13.77 9.50 -18.73
N SER A 164 13.99 8.46 -19.55
CA SER A 164 14.17 8.60 -21.01
C SER A 164 12.85 8.76 -21.78
N GLY A 165 11.70 8.73 -21.09
CA GLY A 165 10.36 8.95 -21.66
C GLY A 165 9.47 7.71 -21.73
N GLN A 166 9.91 6.53 -21.28
CA GLN A 166 9.07 5.32 -21.24
C GLN A 166 8.20 5.32 -19.98
N LEU A 167 7.29 6.29 -19.85
CA LEU A 167 6.60 6.61 -18.58
C LEU A 167 5.76 5.48 -17.97
N CYS A 168 5.40 4.47 -18.77
CA CYS A 168 4.71 3.28 -18.29
C CYS A 168 5.64 2.13 -17.86
N GLU A 169 6.97 2.25 -17.97
CA GLU A 169 7.86 1.14 -17.65
C GLU A 169 7.92 0.88 -16.13
N ARG A 170 7.36 -0.28 -15.75
CA ARG A 170 7.31 -0.84 -14.40
C ARG A 170 8.60 -1.60 -14.07
N LYS A 171 9.13 -2.33 -15.04
CA LYS A 171 10.11 -3.41 -14.91
C LYS A 171 11.54 -2.87 -14.77
N ASN A 172 12.51 -3.75 -14.56
CA ASN A 172 13.93 -3.38 -14.48
C ASN A 172 14.54 -3.09 -15.86
N GLY A 173 15.82 -2.71 -15.88
CA GLY A 173 16.54 -2.32 -17.10
C GLY A 173 16.72 -3.43 -18.16
N ARG A 174 16.38 -4.69 -17.85
CA ARG A 174 16.29 -5.78 -18.82
C ARG A 174 14.87 -6.35 -19.00
N GLY A 175 13.87 -5.63 -18.51
CA GLY A 175 12.45 -5.91 -18.77
C GLY A 175 11.84 -6.99 -17.87
N VAL A 176 12.39 -7.26 -16.68
CA VAL A 176 11.83 -8.18 -15.68
C VAL A 176 11.13 -7.39 -14.57
N ASP A 177 9.96 -7.83 -14.13
CA ASP A 177 9.32 -7.31 -12.91
C ASP A 177 10.01 -7.90 -11.66
N PRO A 178 10.71 -7.10 -10.83
CA PRO A 178 11.37 -7.63 -9.65
C PRO A 178 10.37 -8.26 -8.67
N ASN A 179 9.15 -7.72 -8.57
CA ASN A 179 8.07 -8.22 -7.71
C ASN A 179 7.27 -9.38 -8.36
N ARG A 180 7.88 -10.06 -9.31
CA ARG A 180 7.48 -11.38 -9.85
C ARG A 180 8.65 -12.37 -9.89
N ASN A 181 9.85 -11.95 -9.47
CA ASN A 181 11.07 -12.75 -9.58
C ASN A 181 11.38 -13.59 -8.32
N TRP A 182 10.60 -13.49 -7.25
CA TRP A 182 10.88 -14.20 -5.99
C TRP A 182 10.45 -15.67 -6.03
N GLY A 183 11.15 -16.52 -5.26
CA GLY A 183 11.02 -17.98 -5.32
C GLY A 183 9.80 -18.59 -4.62
N ILE A 184 8.60 -18.04 -4.82
CA ILE A 184 7.33 -18.56 -4.27
C ILE A 184 6.23 -18.52 -5.34
N ASP A 185 5.68 -19.69 -5.71
CA ASP A 185 4.83 -19.87 -6.90
C ASP A 185 5.41 -19.25 -8.20
N TRP A 186 6.75 -19.10 -8.28
CA TRP A 186 7.44 -18.39 -9.36
C TRP A 186 7.07 -18.90 -10.75
N GLY A 187 6.86 -17.97 -11.69
CA GLY A 187 6.56 -18.28 -13.09
C GLY A 187 5.11 -18.73 -13.36
N LYS A 188 4.30 -18.93 -12.31
CA LYS A 188 2.83 -19.10 -12.39
C LYS A 188 2.17 -17.82 -12.90
N LYS A 189 1.05 -17.98 -13.60
CA LYS A 189 0.37 -16.90 -14.33
C LYS A 189 -1.12 -17.02 -14.10
N GLU A 190 -1.73 -15.93 -13.64
CA GLU A 190 -3.19 -15.83 -13.60
C GLU A 190 -3.79 -15.60 -14.98
N LYS A 191 -5.12 -15.69 -15.04
CA LYS A 191 -5.92 -15.52 -16.27
C LYS A 191 -5.72 -14.16 -16.96
N ASP A 192 -5.38 -13.14 -16.19
CA ASP A 192 -5.16 -11.75 -16.59
C ASP A 192 -3.67 -11.35 -16.64
N TYR A 193 -2.75 -12.33 -16.49
CA TYR A 193 -1.29 -12.11 -16.54
C TYR A 193 -0.86 -11.30 -17.78
N ASN A 194 -0.16 -10.19 -17.56
CA ASN A 194 0.34 -9.33 -18.62
C ASN A 194 1.88 -9.39 -18.72
N PRO A 195 2.48 -10.03 -19.74
CA PRO A 195 3.93 -10.10 -19.88
C PRO A 195 4.62 -8.75 -20.15
N ALA A 196 3.88 -7.70 -20.53
CA ALA A 196 4.44 -6.35 -20.64
C ALA A 196 4.65 -5.68 -19.28
N GLU A 197 3.96 -6.15 -18.24
CA GLU A 197 4.01 -5.61 -16.87
C GLU A 197 4.73 -6.56 -15.91
N GLU A 198 4.49 -7.87 -16.02
CA GLU A 198 4.73 -8.87 -14.98
C GLU A 198 5.75 -9.97 -15.35
N TYR A 199 6.58 -9.78 -16.39
CA TYR A 199 7.50 -10.84 -16.82
C TYR A 199 8.44 -11.26 -15.67
N PRO A 200 8.38 -12.52 -15.17
CA PRO A 200 9.01 -12.93 -13.90
C PRO A 200 10.50 -13.26 -14.01
N GLY A 201 11.13 -12.96 -15.16
CA GLY A 201 12.52 -13.29 -15.44
C GLY A 201 12.72 -14.71 -15.99
N LYS A 202 13.97 -15.19 -15.92
CA LYS A 202 14.38 -16.50 -16.44
C LYS A 202 14.37 -17.61 -15.38
N ALA A 203 14.58 -17.24 -14.12
CA ALA A 203 14.62 -18.13 -12.96
C ALA A 203 14.26 -17.30 -11.70
N PRO A 204 13.82 -17.93 -10.59
CA PRO A 204 13.61 -17.21 -9.35
C PRO A 204 14.94 -16.64 -8.82
N HIS A 205 14.90 -15.37 -8.42
CA HIS A 205 16.06 -14.56 -8.01
C HIS A 205 17.12 -14.37 -9.12
N SER A 206 16.71 -14.39 -10.40
CA SER A 206 17.61 -14.02 -11.51
C SER A 206 18.01 -12.54 -11.48
N GLU A 207 17.19 -11.64 -10.93
CA GLU A 207 17.46 -10.21 -11.00
C GLU A 207 18.49 -9.74 -9.97
N PRO A 208 19.56 -9.03 -10.38
CA PRO A 208 20.54 -8.44 -9.47
C PRO A 208 19.96 -7.56 -8.36
N GLU A 209 18.86 -6.85 -8.63
CA GLU A 209 18.13 -6.07 -7.64
C GLU A 209 17.61 -6.97 -6.49
N VAL A 210 16.83 -8.00 -6.85
CA VAL A 210 16.29 -9.02 -5.94
C VAL A 210 17.39 -9.79 -5.22
N GLN A 211 18.51 -10.10 -5.88
CA GLN A 211 19.67 -10.75 -5.26
C GLN A 211 20.28 -9.90 -4.15
N ILE A 212 20.37 -8.57 -4.35
CA ILE A 212 20.84 -7.63 -3.32
C ILE A 212 19.87 -7.60 -2.15
N LEU A 213 18.56 -7.46 -2.38
CA LEU A 213 17.58 -7.36 -1.31
C LEU A 213 17.48 -8.68 -0.51
N LEU A 214 17.49 -9.82 -1.19
CA LEU A 214 17.55 -11.16 -0.58
C LEU A 214 18.79 -11.35 0.30
N ALA A 215 19.95 -10.85 -0.13
CA ALA A 215 21.18 -10.90 0.67
C ALA A 215 21.07 -10.00 1.91
N LEU A 216 20.56 -8.77 1.77
CA LEU A 216 20.35 -7.83 2.88
C LEU A 216 19.35 -8.38 3.91
N ALA A 217 18.26 -9.01 3.48
CA ALA A 217 17.28 -9.64 4.36
C ALA A 217 17.91 -10.82 5.15
N LYS A 218 18.69 -11.68 4.48
CA LYS A 218 19.42 -12.80 5.11
C LYS A 218 20.51 -12.35 6.08
N GLU A 219 21.23 -11.27 5.77
CA GLU A 219 22.26 -10.68 6.65
C GLU A 219 21.65 -10.01 7.89
N LEU A 220 20.65 -9.14 7.67
CA LEU A 220 20.06 -8.33 8.74
C LEU A 220 19.11 -9.17 9.62
N ARG A 221 18.44 -10.18 9.04
CA ARG A 221 17.33 -10.93 9.66
C ARG A 221 16.34 -9.96 10.33
N PRO A 222 15.68 -9.08 9.55
CA PRO A 222 14.83 -8.04 10.11
C PRO A 222 13.63 -8.63 10.84
N HIS A 223 13.06 -7.85 11.78
CA HIS A 223 11.76 -8.16 12.36
C HIS A 223 10.62 -7.57 11.51
N ALA A 224 10.90 -6.51 10.74
CA ALA A 224 9.98 -5.89 9.80
C ALA A 224 10.65 -5.66 8.43
N TRP A 225 9.94 -5.99 7.36
CA TRP A 225 10.30 -5.63 5.99
C TRP A 225 9.13 -4.89 5.34
N LEU A 226 9.43 -3.83 4.60
CA LEU A 226 8.43 -2.98 3.97
C LEU A 226 8.91 -2.51 2.58
N ASN A 227 8.17 -2.93 1.55
CA ASN A 227 8.30 -2.41 0.19
C ASN A 227 7.22 -1.35 -0.08
N VAL A 228 7.59 -0.27 -0.77
CA VAL A 228 6.76 0.92 -0.94
C VAL A 228 6.57 1.26 -2.42
N HIS A 229 5.30 1.20 -2.84
CA HIS A 229 4.80 1.30 -4.20
C HIS A 229 3.79 2.43 -4.39
N SER A 230 3.41 2.68 -5.63
CA SER A 230 2.15 3.35 -5.94
C SER A 230 1.39 2.61 -7.04
N GLY A 231 0.13 2.98 -7.22
CA GLY A 231 -0.88 2.34 -8.05
C GLY A 231 -2.26 2.46 -7.40
N MET A 232 -2.32 2.36 -6.06
CA MET A 232 -3.53 2.57 -5.26
C MET A 232 -3.22 3.15 -3.86
N TYR A 233 -4.19 3.11 -2.95
CA TYR A 233 -4.00 3.36 -1.52
C TYR A 233 -4.26 2.07 -0.71
N ALA A 234 -3.21 1.43 -0.20
CA ALA A 234 -3.35 0.21 0.59
C ALA A 234 -2.16 -0.08 1.54
N LEU A 235 -2.41 -0.93 2.52
CA LEU A 235 -1.42 -1.50 3.45
C LEU A 235 -1.62 -3.02 3.47
N PHE A 236 -0.81 -3.78 2.74
CA PHE A 236 -0.95 -5.23 2.65
C PHE A 236 -0.05 -5.99 3.63
N THR A 237 -0.59 -7.10 4.12
CA THR A 237 0.17 -8.25 4.63
C THR A 237 0.21 -9.35 3.55
N PRO A 238 1.03 -10.39 3.72
CA PRO A 238 0.83 -11.66 3.02
C PRO A 238 -0.60 -12.22 3.21
N TYR A 239 -1.10 -13.09 2.34
CA TYR A 239 -0.48 -13.48 1.07
C TYR A 239 -0.92 -12.60 -0.11
N ASP A 240 -0.08 -12.49 -1.14
CA ASP A 240 -0.41 -11.95 -2.46
C ASP A 240 -0.81 -13.08 -3.43
N HIS A 241 -0.06 -14.18 -3.45
CA HIS A 241 -0.28 -15.33 -4.36
C HIS A 241 -1.49 -16.21 -4.00
N LYS A 242 -2.15 -15.94 -2.87
CA LYS A 242 -3.28 -16.70 -2.30
C LYS A 242 -4.31 -15.75 -1.71
N ALA A 243 -5.60 -15.99 -1.96
CA ALA A 243 -6.71 -15.26 -1.33
C ALA A 243 -6.96 -15.67 0.15
N VAL A 244 -5.89 -15.82 0.93
CA VAL A 244 -5.91 -16.37 2.29
C VAL A 244 -5.16 -15.44 3.24
N VAL A 245 -5.83 -14.99 4.31
CA VAL A 245 -5.23 -14.25 5.42
C VAL A 245 -4.48 -15.23 6.35
N PRO A 246 -3.16 -15.07 6.59
CA PRO A 246 -2.43 -15.91 7.52
C PRO A 246 -2.90 -15.69 8.97
N ASN A 247 -3.18 -16.78 9.70
CA ASN A 247 -3.79 -16.73 11.04
C ASN A 247 -2.80 -17.12 12.16
N THR A 248 -1.53 -16.69 12.05
CA THR A 248 -0.52 -16.86 13.11
C THR A 248 -0.64 -15.76 14.18
N SER A 249 0.05 -15.90 15.31
CA SER A 249 0.15 -14.86 16.35
C SER A 249 0.69 -13.55 15.79
N ASP A 250 1.73 -13.66 14.97
CA ASP A 250 2.48 -12.56 14.40
C ASP A 250 1.73 -11.93 13.23
N ALA A 251 1.16 -12.71 12.30
CA ALA A 251 0.30 -12.17 11.24
C ALA A 251 -0.90 -11.38 11.79
N ARG A 252 -1.57 -11.89 12.85
CA ARG A 252 -2.63 -11.13 13.55
C ARG A 252 -2.10 -9.84 14.21
N ALA A 253 -0.84 -9.80 14.66
CA ALA A 253 -0.24 -8.60 15.25
C ALA A 253 0.19 -7.58 14.19
N ALA A 254 0.84 -8.04 13.11
CA ALA A 254 1.20 -7.24 11.95
C ALA A 254 -0.04 -6.59 11.31
N LEU A 255 -1.14 -7.34 11.15
CA LEU A 255 -2.41 -6.80 10.65
C LEU A 255 -3.00 -5.71 11.57
N ARG A 256 -2.94 -5.89 12.90
CA ARG A 256 -3.37 -4.83 13.85
C ARG A 256 -2.54 -3.56 13.76
N ILE A 257 -1.24 -3.68 13.45
CA ILE A 257 -0.38 -2.51 13.20
C ILE A 257 -0.84 -1.76 11.95
N LEU A 258 -1.11 -2.44 10.84
CA LEU A 258 -1.61 -1.79 9.62
C LEU A 258 -3.00 -1.19 9.80
N GLN A 259 -3.91 -1.86 10.52
CA GLN A 259 -5.22 -1.32 10.90
C GLN A 259 -5.07 -0.01 11.68
N ARG A 260 -4.13 0.05 12.64
CA ARG A 260 -3.86 1.27 13.41
C ARG A 260 -3.20 2.37 12.57
N ILE A 261 -2.39 2.03 11.56
CA ILE A 261 -1.80 3.01 10.62
C ILE A 261 -2.87 3.59 9.68
N LYS A 262 -3.84 2.79 9.22
CA LYS A 262 -5.02 3.27 8.48
C LYS A 262 -5.76 4.34 9.29
N GLU A 263 -6.08 4.07 10.56
CA GLU A 263 -6.73 5.02 11.46
C GLU A 263 -5.93 6.32 11.67
N LEU A 264 -4.60 6.23 11.76
CA LEU A 264 -3.72 7.35 12.11
C LEU A 264 -3.17 8.14 10.92
N SER A 265 -3.21 7.61 9.70
CA SER A 265 -2.54 8.23 8.55
C SER A 265 -3.14 7.98 7.17
N CYS A 266 -3.95 6.93 6.96
CA CYS A 266 -4.55 6.68 5.65
C CYS A 266 -5.97 6.11 5.78
N SER A 267 -6.94 6.97 6.09
CA SER A 267 -8.34 6.57 6.26
C SER A 267 -8.90 5.87 5.01
N GLN A 268 -8.45 6.27 3.82
CA GLN A 268 -8.82 5.67 2.52
C GLN A 268 -8.17 4.31 2.23
N CYS A 269 -7.05 3.93 2.86
CA CYS A 269 -6.30 2.74 2.47
C CYS A 269 -7.07 1.43 2.68
N VAL A 270 -7.01 0.50 1.71
CA VAL A 270 -7.38 -0.90 1.89
C VAL A 270 -6.37 -1.58 2.83
N VAL A 271 -6.78 -2.55 3.65
CA VAL A 271 -5.89 -3.26 4.60
C VAL A 271 -6.24 -4.73 4.69
N GLY A 272 -5.25 -5.61 4.56
CA GLY A 272 -5.40 -7.08 4.67
C GLY A 272 -4.37 -7.85 3.85
N SER A 273 -4.63 -9.13 3.57
CA SER A 273 -3.83 -9.91 2.60
C SER A 273 -3.99 -9.32 1.20
N GLY A 274 -2.92 -9.10 0.45
CA GLY A 274 -3.01 -8.54 -0.91
C GLY A 274 -3.98 -9.33 -1.81
N GLY A 275 -3.75 -10.64 -1.92
CA GLY A 275 -4.55 -11.55 -2.72
C GLY A 275 -5.99 -11.74 -2.22
N HIS A 276 -6.26 -11.53 -0.93
CA HIS A 276 -7.61 -11.63 -0.36
C HIS A 276 -8.39 -10.31 -0.44
N SER A 277 -7.73 -9.17 -0.22
CA SER A 277 -8.36 -7.86 -0.06
C SER A 277 -8.49 -7.07 -1.36
N VAL A 278 -7.71 -7.38 -2.39
CA VAL A 278 -7.84 -6.80 -3.74
C VAL A 278 -8.53 -7.75 -4.72
N GLY A 279 -8.44 -9.07 -4.48
CA GLY A 279 -9.02 -10.09 -5.36
C GLY A 279 -8.21 -10.37 -6.64
N TYR A 280 -6.98 -9.85 -6.71
CA TYR A 280 -5.99 -10.13 -7.75
C TYR A 280 -4.80 -10.86 -7.11
N LEU A 281 -4.32 -11.95 -7.73
CA LEU A 281 -3.25 -12.78 -7.17
C LEU A 281 -1.93 -12.53 -7.91
N ALA A 282 -0.91 -12.07 -7.17
CA ALA A 282 0.44 -11.89 -7.69
C ALA A 282 1.34 -13.03 -7.24
N HIS A 283 2.02 -13.70 -8.18
CA HIS A 283 2.93 -14.82 -7.88
C HIS A 283 4.38 -14.37 -7.95
N GLY A 284 5.25 -14.94 -7.10
CA GLY A 284 6.66 -14.55 -7.03
C GLY A 284 6.91 -13.15 -6.44
N THR A 285 6.08 -12.71 -5.48
CA THR A 285 6.26 -11.41 -4.80
C THR A 285 7.30 -11.46 -3.68
N GLY A 286 7.89 -10.30 -3.38
CA GLY A 286 8.82 -10.15 -2.26
C GLY A 286 8.16 -10.45 -0.92
N THR A 287 6.95 -9.92 -0.70
CA THR A 287 6.16 -10.04 0.54
C THR A 287 5.92 -11.47 0.96
N ASP A 288 5.54 -12.32 0.01
CA ASP A 288 5.25 -13.72 0.29
C ASP A 288 6.53 -14.53 0.55
N TYR A 289 7.62 -14.21 -0.13
CA TYR A 289 8.91 -14.85 0.11
C TYR A 289 9.54 -14.43 1.45
N MET A 290 9.50 -13.13 1.77
CA MET A 290 10.00 -12.57 3.02
C MET A 290 9.27 -13.15 4.24
N TYR A 291 7.95 -13.34 4.14
CA TYR A 291 7.14 -13.97 5.17
C TYR A 291 7.33 -15.49 5.24
N GLU A 292 7.04 -16.23 4.16
CA GLU A 292 6.96 -17.70 4.19
C GLU A 292 8.34 -18.37 4.24
N VAL A 293 9.32 -17.83 3.51
CA VAL A 293 10.63 -18.48 3.30
C VAL A 293 11.72 -17.92 4.22
N LEU A 294 11.67 -16.61 4.53
CA LEU A 294 12.62 -15.98 5.48
C LEU A 294 12.05 -15.83 6.90
N GLY A 295 10.74 -16.04 7.11
CA GLY A 295 10.11 -15.97 8.42
C GLY A 295 10.06 -14.56 9.02
N ILE A 296 10.06 -13.50 8.19
CA ILE A 296 10.06 -12.10 8.65
C ILE A 296 8.65 -11.76 9.19
N PRO A 297 8.48 -11.54 10.52
CA PRO A 297 7.15 -11.53 11.15
C PRO A 297 6.23 -10.40 10.70
N MET A 298 6.80 -9.26 10.30
CA MET A 298 6.08 -8.11 9.75
C MET A 298 6.59 -7.82 8.34
N SER A 299 6.15 -8.61 7.36
CA SER A 299 6.39 -8.34 5.92
C SER A 299 5.22 -7.54 5.35
N PHE A 300 5.49 -6.45 4.63
CA PHE A 300 4.46 -5.51 4.17
C PHE A 300 4.71 -4.98 2.75
N THR A 301 3.61 -4.77 2.01
CA THR A 301 3.55 -3.98 0.77
C THR A 301 2.70 -2.74 1.05
N TRP A 302 3.21 -1.52 0.88
CA TRP A 302 2.41 -0.30 1.00
C TRP A 302 2.22 0.38 -0.35
N GLU A 303 0.96 0.60 -0.72
CA GLU A 303 0.54 1.33 -1.92
C GLU A 303 0.19 2.76 -1.50
N ILE A 304 1.01 3.73 -1.93
CA ILE A 304 1.03 5.07 -1.32
C ILE A 304 0.31 6.16 -2.13
N TYR A 305 -0.12 5.87 -3.36
CA TYR A 305 -0.83 6.81 -4.21
C TYR A 305 -1.52 6.09 -5.37
N GLY A 306 -2.74 6.52 -5.73
CA GLY A 306 -3.33 6.23 -7.04
C GLY A 306 -4.32 7.32 -7.44
N ASP A 307 -4.40 7.63 -8.74
CA ASP A 307 -5.50 8.43 -9.30
C ASP A 307 -6.40 7.55 -10.18
N GLU A 308 -7.57 7.16 -9.63
CA GLU A 308 -8.61 6.37 -10.31
C GLU A 308 -9.18 7.06 -11.57
N ASN A 309 -8.87 8.35 -11.79
CA ASN A 309 -9.30 9.15 -12.93
C ASN A 309 -8.20 9.31 -14.01
N ALA A 310 -7.07 8.63 -13.88
CA ALA A 310 -6.08 8.48 -14.95
C ALA A 310 -6.56 7.43 -15.96
N THR A 311 -6.24 7.61 -17.26
CA THR A 311 -6.44 6.53 -18.25
C THR A 311 -5.30 5.51 -18.13
N PHE A 312 -5.46 4.34 -18.75
CA PHE A 312 -4.44 3.29 -18.75
C PHE A 312 -3.09 3.76 -19.33
N GLU A 313 -3.12 4.71 -20.27
CA GLU A 313 -1.96 5.29 -20.93
C GLU A 313 -1.31 6.43 -20.12
N ASP A 314 -2.05 7.07 -19.20
CA ASP A 314 -1.59 8.20 -18.39
C ASP A 314 -0.81 7.74 -17.14
N CYS A 315 0.16 6.87 -17.37
CA CYS A 315 0.91 6.15 -16.33
C CYS A 315 1.56 7.11 -15.32
N PHE A 316 2.15 8.22 -15.75
CA PHE A 316 2.77 9.13 -14.78
C PHE A 316 1.75 9.67 -13.76
N ARG A 317 0.54 10.03 -14.22
CA ARG A 317 -0.56 10.48 -13.35
C ARG A 317 -1.14 9.37 -12.49
N MET A 318 -1.31 8.17 -13.04
CA MET A 318 -1.83 7.01 -12.31
C MET A 318 -0.96 6.73 -11.07
N PHE A 319 0.37 6.79 -11.23
CA PHE A 319 1.34 6.42 -10.21
C PHE A 319 1.88 7.59 -9.37
N ASN A 320 1.67 8.86 -9.75
CA ASN A 320 2.33 10.01 -9.08
C ASN A 320 1.45 11.28 -9.01
N PRO A 321 1.47 12.02 -7.87
CA PRO A 321 0.87 13.36 -7.76
C PRO A 321 1.35 14.35 -8.83
N LEU A 322 0.44 15.01 -9.54
CA LEU A 322 0.81 15.98 -10.58
C LEU A 322 1.10 17.39 -10.04
N GLY A 323 0.49 17.77 -8.90
CA GLY A 323 0.62 19.11 -8.33
C GLY A 323 1.50 19.13 -7.08
N LYS A 324 2.34 20.17 -6.94
CA LYS A 324 3.29 20.30 -5.81
C LYS A 324 2.63 20.20 -4.43
N GLN A 325 1.42 20.72 -4.26
CA GLN A 325 0.65 20.59 -3.02
C GLN A 325 0.29 19.13 -2.72
N GLN A 326 -0.29 18.41 -3.69
CA GLN A 326 -0.66 17.00 -3.52
C GLN A 326 0.58 16.13 -3.30
N PHE A 327 1.71 16.45 -3.96
CA PHE A 327 3.01 15.84 -3.70
C PHE A 327 3.46 16.03 -2.25
N ASP A 328 3.43 17.27 -1.73
CA ASP A 328 3.81 17.56 -0.34
C ASP A 328 2.86 16.86 0.65
N GLU A 329 1.54 16.87 0.38
CA GLU A 329 0.53 16.19 1.21
C GLU A 329 0.75 14.68 1.28
N VAL A 330 1.01 14.02 0.14
CA VAL A 330 1.27 12.58 0.07
C VAL A 330 2.61 12.23 0.74
N VAL A 331 3.69 12.98 0.45
CA VAL A 331 5.00 12.77 1.10
C VAL A 331 4.89 12.93 2.62
N ASP A 332 4.21 13.98 3.09
CA ASP A 332 4.05 14.23 4.52
C ASP A 332 3.13 13.21 5.20
N MET A 333 2.10 12.71 4.51
CA MET A 333 1.20 11.67 5.03
C MET A 333 1.94 10.34 5.23
N TRP A 334 2.75 9.93 4.25
CA TRP A 334 3.42 8.64 4.30
C TRP A 334 4.66 8.62 5.19
N VAL A 335 5.36 9.75 5.34
CA VAL A 335 6.38 9.86 6.39
C VAL A 335 5.74 9.80 7.79
N LYS A 336 4.54 10.36 8.00
CA LYS A 336 3.79 10.15 9.26
C LYS A 336 3.42 8.68 9.47
N ALA A 337 2.96 8.00 8.42
CA ALA A 337 2.66 6.55 8.49
C ALA A 337 3.89 5.71 8.85
N LEU A 338 5.06 6.01 8.26
CA LEU A 338 6.35 5.36 8.57
C LEU A 338 6.78 5.59 10.03
N LEU A 339 6.62 6.81 10.56
CA LEU A 339 6.88 7.08 11.98
C LEU A 339 5.87 6.36 12.89
N HIS A 340 4.59 6.28 12.52
CA HIS A 340 3.60 5.49 13.26
C HIS A 340 3.92 3.98 13.25
N LEU A 341 4.45 3.43 12.15
CA LEU A 341 4.96 2.05 12.12
C LEU A 341 6.06 1.86 13.17
N PHE A 342 7.02 2.78 13.26
CA PHE A 342 8.07 2.72 14.28
C PHE A 342 7.50 2.81 15.70
N GLU A 343 6.58 3.76 15.97
CA GLU A 343 5.88 3.88 17.27
C GLU A 343 5.14 2.59 17.67
N LEU A 344 4.70 1.80 16.69
CA LEU A 344 3.94 0.55 16.87
C LEU A 344 4.82 -0.71 16.92
N LEU A 345 6.10 -0.68 16.54
CA LEU A 345 7.01 -1.84 16.63
C LEU A 345 7.03 -2.51 18.03
N PRO A 346 6.95 -1.79 19.18
CA PRO A 346 6.87 -2.43 20.50
C PRO A 346 5.60 -3.24 20.75
N SER A 347 4.54 -3.09 19.95
CA SER A 347 3.28 -3.84 20.10
C SER A 347 3.30 -5.23 19.46
N HIS A 348 4.27 -5.51 18.59
CA HIS A 348 4.40 -6.81 17.91
C HIS A 348 5.18 -7.83 18.77
N PRO A 349 4.75 -9.10 18.90
CA PRO A 349 5.40 -10.10 19.76
C PRO A 349 6.91 -10.27 19.51
N ALA A 350 7.34 -10.30 18.25
CA ALA A 350 8.75 -10.42 17.87
C ALA A 350 9.66 -9.25 18.30
N THR A 351 9.11 -8.07 18.62
CA THR A 351 9.89 -6.85 18.91
C THR A 351 9.61 -6.23 20.27
N GLY A 352 8.43 -6.43 20.87
CA GLY A 352 8.11 -5.98 22.23
C GLY A 352 9.16 -6.34 23.30
N PRO A 353 9.74 -7.57 23.32
CA PRO A 353 10.82 -7.93 24.23
C PRO A 353 12.09 -7.07 24.10
N VAL A 354 12.39 -6.57 22.90
CA VAL A 354 13.58 -5.73 22.61
C VAL A 354 13.44 -4.35 23.25
N PHE A 355 12.24 -3.78 23.21
CA PHE A 355 11.97 -2.43 23.73
C PHE A 355 11.64 -2.40 25.22
N ARG A 356 11.28 -3.54 25.83
CA ARG A 356 10.79 -3.63 27.23
C ARG A 356 11.62 -2.81 28.22
N ASN A 357 12.92 -3.03 28.28
CA ASN A 357 13.79 -2.38 29.27
C ASN A 357 13.96 -0.88 28.99
N VAL A 358 13.97 -0.48 27.71
CA VAL A 358 14.12 0.92 27.27
C VAL A 358 12.85 1.73 27.59
N LEU A 359 11.67 1.13 27.39
CA LEU A 359 10.39 1.78 27.66
C LEU A 359 10.09 1.85 29.16
N LEU A 360 10.35 0.78 29.93
CA LEU A 360 10.20 0.80 31.39
C LEU A 360 11.11 1.86 32.04
N ALA A 361 12.40 1.89 31.68
CA ALA A 361 13.32 2.90 32.21
C ALA A 361 12.93 4.34 31.85
N LYS A 362 12.23 4.54 30.72
CA LYS A 362 11.66 5.85 30.34
C LYS A 362 10.41 6.20 31.12
N GLU A 363 9.55 5.22 31.41
CA GLU A 363 8.34 5.37 32.21
C GLU A 363 8.69 5.65 33.70
N ASP A 364 9.71 4.98 34.25
CA ASP A 364 10.29 5.27 35.57
C ASP A 364 10.89 6.69 35.63
N ALA A 365 11.65 7.09 34.60
CA ALA A 365 12.25 8.43 34.54
C ALA A 365 11.19 9.55 34.42
N ASP A 366 10.09 9.31 33.69
CA ASP A 366 8.97 10.25 33.60
C ASP A 366 8.17 10.36 34.91
N ALA A 367 8.06 9.27 35.68
CA ALA A 367 7.46 9.29 37.01
C ALA A 367 8.33 10.06 38.01
N ALA A 368 9.65 9.83 38.01
CA ALA A 368 10.60 10.56 38.85
C ALA A 368 10.64 12.06 38.51
N ALA A 369 10.62 12.42 37.22
CA ALA A 369 10.58 13.82 36.78
C ALA A 369 9.26 14.53 37.14
N ALA A 370 8.13 13.82 37.17
CA ALA A 370 6.86 14.36 37.64
C ALA A 370 6.88 14.62 39.15
N ALA A 371 7.34 13.64 39.95
CA ALA A 371 7.44 13.79 41.40
C ALA A 371 8.36 14.96 41.81
N ALA A 372 9.50 15.14 41.11
CA ALA A 372 10.40 16.26 41.35
C ALA A 372 9.81 17.65 40.97
N ALA A 373 8.82 17.69 40.06
CA ALA A 373 8.11 18.93 39.73
C ALA A 373 7.02 19.25 40.78
N ASP A 374 6.32 18.24 41.29
CA ASP A 374 5.34 18.38 42.37
C ASP A 374 6.00 18.84 43.71
N GLU A 375 7.29 18.51 43.93
CA GLU A 375 8.05 18.99 45.09
C GLU A 375 8.49 20.47 44.98
N ASP A 376 8.73 21.01 43.77
CA ASP A 376 9.25 22.38 43.56
C ASP A 376 8.14 23.47 43.65
N GLU A 377 6.87 23.14 43.37
CA GLU A 377 5.73 24.04 43.69
C GLU A 377 5.43 24.12 45.21
N GLY A 378 6.09 23.30 46.03
CA GLY A 378 5.80 23.16 47.47
C GLY A 378 6.30 24.29 48.39
N ASP A 379 7.38 25.00 48.02
CA ASP A 379 8.11 25.90 48.95
C ASP A 379 7.93 27.41 48.67
N ALA A 380 6.75 27.80 48.16
CA ALA A 380 6.34 29.20 47.98
C ALA A 380 5.97 29.88 49.31
N ALA A 381 6.94 30.01 50.22
CA ALA A 381 6.74 30.47 51.59
C ALA A 381 6.17 31.91 51.69
N LEU A 382 4.94 32.03 52.20
CA LEU A 382 4.27 33.31 52.46
C LEU A 382 4.88 34.05 53.67
N PRO A 383 5.12 35.38 53.59
CA PRO A 383 5.68 36.14 54.70
C PRO A 383 4.67 36.37 55.84
N VAL A 384 5.14 36.24 57.08
CA VAL A 384 4.32 36.35 58.29
C VAL A 384 3.94 37.81 58.60
N ALA A 385 2.64 38.06 58.83
CA ALA A 385 2.10 39.32 59.36
C ALA A 385 1.24 39.06 60.62
N ALA A 386 1.19 40.02 61.55
CA ALA A 386 0.76 39.78 62.93
C ALA A 386 -0.65 40.29 63.30
N LYS A 387 -1.26 39.59 64.26
CA LYS A 387 -2.49 39.86 65.05
C LYS A 387 -3.17 41.24 64.94
N ALA A 388 -4.48 41.20 64.68
CA ALA A 388 -5.50 42.07 65.30
C ALA A 388 -6.75 41.22 65.67
N ALA A 389 -7.74 41.79 66.37
CA ALA A 389 -8.80 41.05 67.10
C ALA A 389 -10.24 41.25 66.53
N PRO A 390 -11.23 40.39 66.89
CA PRO A 390 -12.58 40.30 66.29
C PRO A 390 -13.64 41.14 67.06
N PRO A 391 -14.96 41.23 66.72
CA PRO A 391 -15.97 40.14 66.53
C PRO A 391 -16.84 40.34 65.23
N ALA A 392 -17.96 39.67 64.93
CA ALA A 392 -18.88 38.79 65.68
C ALA A 392 -19.51 37.68 64.78
N ALA A 393 -20.48 36.89 65.30
CA ALA A 393 -20.88 35.59 64.73
C ALA A 393 -22.39 35.42 64.42
N ALA A 394 -22.69 34.48 63.49
CA ALA A 394 -23.93 33.69 63.38
C ALA A 394 -23.62 32.45 62.49
N ALA A 395 -23.61 31.21 63.01
CA ALA A 395 -24.72 30.24 63.00
C ALA A 395 -25.09 29.75 61.57
N ALA A 396 -24.72 28.55 61.09
CA ALA A 396 -25.04 27.16 61.51
C ALA A 396 -26.36 26.62 60.88
N THR A 397 -26.50 25.37 60.41
CA THR A 397 -25.62 24.16 60.42
C THR A 397 -25.86 23.31 59.11
N GLN A 398 -25.57 22.00 58.90
CA GLN A 398 -25.29 20.83 59.76
C GLN A 398 -24.35 19.76 59.14
N GLN A 399 -24.54 18.48 59.49
CA GLN A 399 -23.58 17.36 59.47
C GLN A 399 -23.85 16.27 58.40
N GLN A 400 -22.74 15.64 58.00
CA GLN A 400 -22.48 14.22 57.60
C GLN A 400 -23.39 13.11 58.21
N PRO A 401 -23.43 11.86 57.65
CA PRO A 401 -22.36 10.87 57.87
C PRO A 401 -22.07 9.81 56.75
N GLN A 402 -21.17 8.87 57.10
CA GLN A 402 -20.52 7.75 56.38
C GLN A 402 -21.45 6.55 56.04
N GLY A 403 -21.08 5.49 55.28
CA GLY A 403 -19.84 5.13 54.54
C GLY A 403 -19.75 3.62 54.13
N SER A 404 -18.52 3.15 53.84
CA SER A 404 -17.98 1.74 53.76
C SER A 404 -18.44 0.71 52.69
N GLU A 405 -17.44 0.22 51.90
CA GLU A 405 -17.16 -1.20 51.48
C GLU A 405 -18.13 -1.97 50.53
N GLN A 406 -17.77 -2.99 49.70
CA GLN A 406 -16.51 -3.77 49.47
C GLN A 406 -16.40 -4.34 47.99
N LYS A 407 -15.68 -5.46 47.77
CA LYS A 407 -15.24 -6.14 46.50
C LYS A 407 -16.42 -6.68 45.60
N GLU A 408 -16.30 -7.32 44.41
CA GLU A 408 -15.30 -8.28 43.86
C GLU A 408 -15.50 -8.62 42.33
N GLU A 409 -14.44 -9.10 41.64
CA GLU A 409 -14.35 -9.98 40.43
C GLU A 409 -15.08 -9.73 39.05
N GLY A 410 -14.65 -10.48 38.01
CA GLY A 410 -15.12 -10.48 36.58
C GLY A 410 -15.77 -11.83 36.16
N PRO A 411 -15.98 -12.18 34.85
CA PRO A 411 -14.90 -12.31 33.84
C PRO A 411 -15.32 -12.01 32.35
N GLU A 412 -14.56 -12.52 31.38
CA GLU A 412 -14.84 -12.55 29.92
C GLU A 412 -15.67 -13.80 29.52
N GLU A 413 -16.68 -13.68 28.62
CA GLU A 413 -17.28 -14.85 27.92
C GLU A 413 -18.17 -14.47 26.69
N ASP A 414 -18.88 -13.33 26.74
CA ASP A 414 -20.07 -12.99 25.92
C ASP A 414 -19.84 -12.64 24.41
N VAL A 415 -18.76 -13.12 23.80
CA VAL A 415 -18.46 -12.90 22.36
C VAL A 415 -18.47 -14.21 21.56
N GLN A 416 -18.04 -15.34 22.15
CA GLN A 416 -17.98 -16.62 21.42
C GLN A 416 -19.37 -17.15 21.04
N GLU A 417 -20.41 -16.90 21.84
CA GLU A 417 -21.79 -17.29 21.49
C GLU A 417 -22.33 -16.58 20.25
N GLN A 418 -21.85 -15.37 19.93
CA GLN A 418 -22.33 -14.61 18.77
C GLN A 418 -21.76 -15.15 17.45
N GLU A 419 -20.50 -15.62 17.45
CA GLU A 419 -19.86 -16.21 16.27
C GLU A 419 -20.47 -17.59 15.93
N GLU A 420 -20.73 -18.43 16.94
CA GLU A 420 -21.39 -19.73 16.71
C GLU A 420 -22.82 -19.59 16.16
N GLN A 421 -23.58 -18.58 16.58
CA GLN A 421 -24.94 -18.38 16.07
C GLN A 421 -24.96 -17.99 14.58
N GLN A 422 -23.98 -17.23 14.09
CA GLN A 422 -23.88 -16.91 12.65
C GLN A 422 -23.51 -18.13 11.81
N GLN A 423 -22.55 -18.95 12.24
CA GLN A 423 -22.13 -20.14 11.50
C GLN A 423 -23.27 -21.15 11.33
N ARG A 424 -24.10 -21.35 12.38
CA ARG A 424 -25.24 -22.27 12.34
C ARG A 424 -26.35 -21.83 11.37
N GLN A 425 -26.54 -20.53 11.15
CA GLN A 425 -27.57 -20.02 10.23
C GLN A 425 -27.17 -20.18 8.75
N GLN A 426 -25.89 -19.93 8.40
CA GLN A 426 -25.43 -20.08 7.01
C GLN A 426 -25.51 -21.52 6.51
N GLN A 427 -25.13 -22.51 7.35
CA GLN A 427 -25.14 -23.93 6.97
C GLN A 427 -26.55 -24.49 6.69
N GLN A 428 -27.62 -23.92 7.27
CA GLN A 428 -28.98 -24.44 7.09
C GLN A 428 -29.70 -23.96 5.82
N GLN A 429 -29.16 -22.97 5.12
CA GLN A 429 -29.88 -22.30 4.03
C GLN A 429 -29.60 -22.90 2.65
N GLN A 430 -28.37 -23.29 2.35
CA GLN A 430 -28.00 -23.84 1.02
C GLN A 430 -28.19 -25.36 0.89
N ALA A 431 -28.37 -26.09 2.00
CA ALA A 431 -28.55 -27.55 2.00
C ALA A 431 -29.96 -28.05 1.56
N LYS A 432 -30.73 -27.23 0.82
CA LYS A 432 -32.15 -27.49 0.50
C LYS A 432 -32.49 -27.62 -0.99
N ASP A 433 -31.68 -27.08 -1.90
CA ASP A 433 -32.05 -26.98 -3.32
C ASP A 433 -31.55 -28.15 -4.19
N VAL A 434 -31.84 -29.40 -3.78
CA VAL A 434 -31.54 -30.62 -4.57
C VAL A 434 -32.62 -31.70 -4.39
N ALA A 435 -33.43 -32.00 -5.43
CA ALA A 435 -34.19 -33.27 -5.57
C ALA A 435 -34.88 -33.51 -6.96
N SER A 436 -34.19 -34.19 -7.90
CA SER A 436 -34.64 -35.29 -8.82
C SER A 436 -36.02 -35.28 -9.58
N PRO A 437 -36.30 -36.17 -10.59
CA PRO A 437 -35.51 -37.28 -11.19
C PRO A 437 -35.40 -37.28 -12.75
N ALA A 438 -34.81 -38.34 -13.34
CA ALA A 438 -34.67 -38.64 -14.80
C ALA A 438 -35.73 -39.69 -15.29
N PRO A 439 -35.69 -40.42 -16.46
CA PRO A 439 -34.53 -40.92 -17.26
C PRO A 439 -34.66 -41.16 -18.82
N ALA A 440 -33.54 -41.65 -19.43
CA ALA A 440 -33.44 -42.80 -20.40
C ALA A 440 -33.13 -42.64 -21.93
N SER A 441 -32.27 -43.58 -22.42
CA SER A 441 -32.00 -44.05 -23.82
C SER A 441 -31.18 -43.19 -24.81
N ALA A 442 -30.42 -43.74 -25.79
CA ALA A 442 -29.71 -45.04 -25.91
C ALA A 442 -28.67 -45.07 -27.09
N SER A 443 -27.52 -45.76 -26.89
CA SER A 443 -26.66 -46.50 -27.86
C SER A 443 -26.24 -45.95 -29.26
N VAL A 444 -24.95 -46.09 -29.61
CA VAL A 444 -24.38 -46.67 -30.88
C VAL A 444 -22.85 -46.87 -30.75
N VAL A 445 -22.23 -47.71 -31.59
CA VAL A 445 -20.82 -48.19 -31.49
C VAL A 445 -20.09 -48.18 -32.86
N GLN A 446 -18.81 -47.75 -32.88
CA GLN A 446 -17.72 -48.11 -33.83
C GLN A 446 -16.41 -47.45 -33.31
N THR A 447 -15.26 -48.07 -32.99
CA THR A 447 -14.39 -49.12 -33.59
C THR A 447 -13.49 -48.67 -34.75
N ALA A 448 -12.22 -48.35 -34.44
CA ALA A 448 -11.07 -48.51 -35.34
C ALA A 448 -9.73 -48.48 -34.57
N GLU A 449 -8.95 -49.56 -34.66
CA GLU A 449 -7.53 -49.68 -34.26
C GLU A 449 -6.63 -49.31 -35.49
N VAL A 450 -5.28 -49.45 -35.61
CA VAL A 450 -4.21 -50.13 -34.85
C VAL A 450 -2.80 -49.64 -35.32
N VAL A 451 -1.74 -49.79 -34.48
CA VAL A 451 -0.25 -49.65 -34.74
C VAL A 451 0.30 -48.29 -35.25
N GLY A 452 1.49 -47.80 -34.86
CA GLY A 452 2.45 -48.19 -33.79
C GLY A 452 3.94 -48.12 -34.19
N ALA A 453 4.81 -48.61 -33.27
CA ALA A 453 6.26 -48.89 -33.40
C ALA A 453 7.30 -47.74 -33.40
N SER A 454 8.19 -47.77 -32.38
CA SER A 454 9.59 -47.28 -32.38
C SER A 454 10.54 -48.47 -32.70
N PRO A 455 11.89 -48.36 -32.89
CA PRO A 455 12.83 -48.23 -31.73
C PRO A 455 14.26 -47.66 -32.03
N ALA A 456 15.13 -47.73 -30.99
CA ALA A 456 16.63 -47.74 -30.97
C ALA A 456 17.40 -46.41 -31.20
N ALA A 457 18.48 -46.00 -30.49
CA ALA A 457 19.34 -46.48 -29.37
C ALA A 457 20.77 -47.01 -29.68
N SER A 458 21.80 -46.40 -29.03
CA SER A 458 23.19 -46.88 -28.80
C SER A 458 23.95 -45.87 -27.88
N THR A 459 24.36 -46.16 -26.62
CA THR A 459 25.66 -46.72 -26.13
C THR A 459 26.93 -45.88 -26.44
N LEU A 460 27.97 -45.74 -25.59
CA LEU A 460 28.28 -46.13 -24.18
C LEU A 460 29.53 -45.32 -23.66
N GLU A 461 29.94 -45.54 -22.40
CA GLU A 461 30.99 -44.79 -21.63
C GLU A 461 32.44 -45.39 -21.78
N PRO A 462 33.48 -45.33 -20.86
CA PRO A 462 33.56 -44.91 -19.41
C PRO A 462 34.87 -44.20 -18.90
N VAL A 463 34.97 -44.08 -17.55
CA VAL A 463 36.13 -43.79 -16.63
C VAL A 463 36.71 -42.36 -16.64
N ALA A 464 37.09 -41.72 -15.51
CA ALA A 464 37.36 -42.24 -14.15
C ALA A 464 36.94 -41.32 -12.98
N GLU A 465 36.85 -41.88 -11.76
CA GLU A 465 36.40 -41.22 -10.53
C GLU A 465 37.51 -40.49 -9.73
N VAL A 466 37.10 -39.55 -8.88
CA VAL A 466 37.66 -39.32 -7.53
C VAL A 466 36.48 -39.00 -6.59
N GLU A 467 36.39 -39.70 -5.47
CA GLU A 467 35.36 -39.53 -4.44
C GLU A 467 35.66 -38.34 -3.50
N GLN A 468 34.62 -37.64 -3.02
CA GLN A 468 34.46 -37.40 -1.58
C GLN A 468 33.02 -36.99 -1.24
N ASP A 469 32.52 -37.51 -0.13
CA ASP A 469 31.14 -37.36 0.34
C ASP A 469 30.87 -36.02 1.06
N ASP A 470 29.60 -35.60 1.07
CA ASP A 470 28.94 -35.27 2.34
C ASP A 470 27.41 -35.42 2.21
N GLU A 471 26.74 -35.85 3.28
CA GLU A 471 25.38 -36.42 3.24
C GLU A 471 24.29 -35.39 3.58
N TYR A 472 23.24 -35.29 2.75
CA TYR A 472 22.01 -34.55 3.10
C TYR A 472 20.74 -35.34 2.72
N THR A 473 20.06 -35.90 3.73
CA THR A 473 18.92 -36.79 3.56
C THR A 473 17.61 -36.04 3.28
N ALA A 474 17.16 -36.08 2.02
CA ALA A 474 15.80 -35.69 1.66
C ALA A 474 14.79 -36.83 1.99
N ARG A 475 13.67 -36.50 2.64
CA ARG A 475 12.55 -37.44 2.80
C ARG A 475 11.56 -37.27 1.65
N GLN A 476 11.39 -38.32 0.85
CA GLN A 476 10.35 -38.40 -0.18
C GLN A 476 8.98 -38.67 0.47
N GLY A 477 7.93 -38.14 -0.16
CA GLY A 477 6.51 -38.47 0.10
C GLY A 477 5.84 -38.74 -1.23
N GLU A 478 5.02 -39.79 -1.30
CA GLU A 478 4.58 -40.46 -2.52
C GLU A 478 3.74 -39.56 -3.47
N GLU A 479 4.07 -39.59 -4.77
CA GLU A 479 3.19 -39.06 -5.83
C GLU A 479 2.04 -40.04 -6.11
N GLN A 480 0.83 -39.53 -6.36
CA GLN A 480 -0.28 -40.32 -6.91
C GLN A 480 -0.79 -39.72 -8.23
N GLU A 481 -0.77 -40.54 -9.28
CA GLU A 481 -1.34 -40.20 -10.60
C GLU A 481 -2.86 -39.96 -10.51
N VAL A 482 -3.30 -38.72 -10.75
CA VAL A 482 -4.73 -38.41 -10.97
C VAL A 482 -4.96 -38.08 -12.44
N LYS A 483 -5.71 -38.95 -13.12
CA LYS A 483 -5.99 -38.82 -14.56
C LYS A 483 -7.05 -37.75 -14.83
N GLN A 484 -6.79 -36.92 -15.83
CA GLN A 484 -7.72 -35.89 -16.30
C GLN A 484 -9.03 -36.50 -16.81
N GLN A 485 -10.16 -35.83 -16.51
CA GLN A 485 -11.44 -36.04 -17.17
C GLN A 485 -11.96 -34.71 -17.75
N PRO A 486 -12.67 -34.73 -18.89
CA PRO A 486 -13.13 -33.50 -19.54
C PRO A 486 -14.35 -32.90 -18.84
N GLN A 487 -14.30 -31.60 -18.55
CA GLN A 487 -15.47 -30.87 -18.06
C GLN A 487 -16.49 -30.62 -19.19
N GLN A 488 -17.78 -30.76 -18.85
CA GLN A 488 -18.90 -30.45 -19.75
C GLN A 488 -19.25 -28.95 -19.73
N GLN A 489 -19.96 -28.50 -20.77
CA GLN A 489 -20.17 -27.09 -21.08
C GLN A 489 -21.66 -26.69 -20.97
N ALA A 490 -22.05 -26.15 -19.80
CA ALA A 490 -23.34 -25.49 -19.53
C ALA A 490 -23.28 -24.84 -18.12
N ASP A 491 -23.91 -23.70 -17.83
CA ASP A 491 -24.43 -22.62 -18.69
C ASP A 491 -24.29 -21.28 -17.94
N LYS A 492 -24.52 -20.15 -18.62
CA LYS A 492 -24.29 -18.79 -18.11
C LYS A 492 -25.48 -18.28 -17.30
N SER A 493 -25.24 -17.67 -16.13
CA SER A 493 -25.33 -16.20 -15.93
C SER A 493 -25.53 -15.81 -14.46
N GLU A 494 -24.49 -15.33 -13.74
CA GLU A 494 -24.62 -14.27 -12.70
C GLU A 494 -23.28 -13.72 -12.12
N GLU A 495 -22.17 -13.67 -12.89
CA GLU A 495 -20.86 -13.32 -12.30
C GLU A 495 -19.95 -12.42 -13.15
N ILE A 496 -20.43 -11.22 -13.53
CA ILE A 496 -19.60 -10.11 -14.04
C ILE A 496 -20.11 -8.78 -13.49
N ARG A 497 -19.45 -8.23 -12.46
CA ARG A 497 -19.74 -6.86 -11.95
C ARG A 497 -18.51 -6.03 -11.56
N ILE A 498 -17.30 -6.54 -11.79
CA ILE A 498 -16.04 -5.78 -11.79
C ILE A 498 -15.42 -6.00 -13.19
N GLN A 499 -14.66 -5.03 -13.69
CA GLN A 499 -14.16 -4.97 -15.08
C GLN A 499 -15.27 -4.86 -16.18
N ARG A 500 -16.06 -3.78 -16.12
CA ARG A 500 -16.64 -3.16 -17.36
C ARG A 500 -16.58 -1.62 -17.31
N ILE A 501 -15.40 -1.13 -16.99
CA ILE A 501 -14.87 0.15 -17.49
C ILE A 501 -13.74 -0.25 -18.48
N TYR A 502 -13.39 0.61 -19.44
CA TYR A 502 -12.46 0.29 -20.55
C TYR A 502 -12.99 -0.67 -21.63
N ARG A 503 -14.14 -0.34 -22.23
CA ARG A 503 -14.26 -0.41 -23.70
C ARG A 503 -15.33 0.57 -24.22
N GLY A 504 -14.89 1.54 -25.01
CA GLY A 504 -15.74 2.53 -25.67
C GLY A 504 -15.76 2.31 -27.19
N GLU A 505 -16.35 1.20 -27.63
CA GLU A 505 -16.51 0.85 -29.04
C GLU A 505 -17.95 0.39 -29.29
N GLU A 506 -18.78 1.26 -29.87
CA GLU A 506 -20.05 0.89 -30.51
C GLU A 506 -19.86 0.98 -32.03
N GLU A 507 -19.72 -0.16 -32.69
CA GLU A 507 -20.05 -0.26 -34.12
C GLU A 507 -21.57 -0.19 -34.26
N GLY A 508 -22.08 0.66 -35.15
CA GLY A 508 -23.51 1.01 -35.18
C GLY A 508 -24.33 0.29 -36.24
N GLU A 509 -25.64 0.20 -36.01
CA GLU A 509 -26.65 -0.10 -37.03
C GLU A 509 -27.68 1.05 -37.15
N ASP A 510 -27.72 1.65 -38.35
CA ASP A 510 -28.81 2.36 -39.02
C ASP A 510 -30.03 2.85 -38.22
N GLY A 511 -30.07 4.17 -37.93
CA GLY A 511 -31.25 4.85 -37.41
C GLY A 511 -31.37 6.32 -37.88
N SER A 512 -32.12 6.58 -38.94
CA SER A 512 -32.21 7.93 -39.54
C SER A 512 -33.03 8.92 -38.69
N GLY A 513 -32.38 9.96 -38.13
CA GLY A 513 -33.07 11.03 -37.40
C GLY A 513 -32.28 12.35 -37.39
N SER A 514 -32.79 13.38 -38.06
CA SER A 514 -32.17 14.72 -38.08
C SER A 514 -32.73 15.61 -36.97
N ALA A 515 -31.86 16.11 -36.08
CA ALA A 515 -32.22 17.09 -35.05
C ALA A 515 -31.02 17.97 -34.65
N THR A 516 -30.84 19.11 -35.32
CA THR A 516 -29.77 20.08 -34.99
C THR A 516 -30.10 20.85 -33.72
N TRP A 517 -29.23 20.79 -32.70
CA TRP A 517 -29.30 21.64 -31.51
C TRP A 517 -28.08 22.55 -31.40
N VAL A 518 -28.31 23.84 -31.13
CA VAL A 518 -27.27 24.87 -31.02
C VAL A 518 -27.00 25.15 -29.54
N LEU A 519 -25.76 24.93 -29.09
CA LEU A 519 -25.32 25.40 -27.77
C LEU A 519 -24.88 26.86 -27.81
N LEU A 520 -25.57 27.71 -27.06
CA LEU A 520 -25.12 29.08 -26.75
C LEU A 520 -24.35 29.08 -25.43
N HIS A 521 -23.08 29.49 -25.48
CA HIS A 521 -22.30 29.83 -24.29
C HIS A 521 -22.60 31.26 -23.84
N SER A 522 -22.68 31.49 -22.53
CA SER A 522 -22.59 32.84 -21.94
C SER A 522 -21.81 32.81 -20.61
N ASN A 523 -21.18 33.94 -20.28
CA ASN A 523 -20.05 34.01 -19.35
C ASN A 523 -20.44 34.25 -17.88
N ARG A 524 -19.55 33.79 -16.99
CA ARG A 524 -19.10 34.40 -15.71
C ARG A 524 -20.13 35.15 -14.84
N LEU A 525 -20.20 34.75 -13.57
CA LEU A 525 -20.21 35.69 -12.44
C LEU A 525 -19.53 35.04 -11.22
N ALA A 526 -18.82 35.82 -10.42
CA ALA A 526 -18.21 35.40 -9.16
C ALA A 526 -18.74 36.25 -8.00
N PRO A 527 -19.08 35.68 -6.83
CA PRO A 527 -19.51 36.44 -5.66
C PRO A 527 -18.34 36.72 -4.69
N LEU A 528 -18.31 37.95 -4.14
CA LEU A 528 -17.57 38.22 -2.91
C LEU A 528 -18.26 37.54 -1.73
N LEU A 529 -17.49 37.07 -0.75
CA LEU A 529 -18.00 36.69 0.57
C LEU A 529 -18.03 37.90 1.50
N LEU A 530 -19.23 38.39 1.80
CA LEU A 530 -19.54 39.12 3.04
C LEU A 530 -20.49 38.23 3.83
N GLY A 531 -20.11 37.87 5.05
CA GLY A 531 -20.82 36.86 5.84
C GLY A 531 -21.99 37.43 6.65
N LEU A 532 -22.98 36.58 6.91
CA LEU A 532 -23.72 36.54 8.18
C LEU A 532 -24.48 35.19 8.32
N SER A 533 -24.50 34.68 9.55
CA SER A 533 -25.38 33.65 10.13
C SER A 533 -26.39 32.86 9.26
N GLY A 534 -26.31 31.53 9.32
CA GLY A 534 -27.51 30.68 9.45
C GLY A 534 -27.79 29.62 8.38
N MET A 535 -27.65 28.34 8.78
CA MET A 535 -28.36 27.14 8.26
C MET A 535 -28.72 27.10 6.76
N GLY A 536 -27.76 26.71 5.91
CA GLY A 536 -28.06 26.28 4.54
C GLY A 536 -28.64 24.86 4.50
N VAL A 537 -29.85 24.69 3.95
CA VAL A 537 -30.42 23.36 3.62
C VAL A 537 -30.23 23.09 2.13
N LEU A 538 -29.60 21.97 1.80
CA LEU A 538 -29.36 21.58 0.41
C LEU A 538 -30.63 20.97 -0.20
N LEU A 539 -31.20 21.62 -1.22
CA LEU A 539 -32.42 21.20 -1.92
C LEU A 539 -32.11 20.83 -3.36
N TYR A 540 -32.22 19.54 -3.70
CA TYR A 540 -32.16 19.06 -5.08
C TYR A 540 -33.55 19.07 -5.73
N LEU A 541 -33.67 19.70 -6.89
CA LEU A 541 -34.82 19.57 -7.79
C LEU A 541 -34.51 18.50 -8.84
N VAL A 542 -35.25 17.39 -8.80
CA VAL A 542 -35.19 16.33 -9.82
C VAL A 542 -36.47 16.36 -10.63
N THR A 543 -36.37 16.70 -11.92
CA THR A 543 -37.48 16.64 -12.87
C THR A 543 -37.53 15.28 -13.56
N ARG A 544 -38.73 14.73 -13.76
CA ARG A 544 -39.00 13.63 -14.70
C ARG A 544 -39.67 14.18 -15.96
N PRO A 545 -39.53 13.50 -17.12
CA PRO A 545 -40.11 13.95 -18.40
C PRO A 545 -41.63 13.71 -18.48
N SER A 546 -42.39 14.24 -17.51
CA SER A 546 -43.86 14.11 -17.45
C SER A 546 -44.56 15.22 -16.66
N GLY A 547 -44.11 16.48 -16.84
CA GLY A 547 -44.95 17.70 -16.73
C GLY A 547 -45.60 18.10 -15.39
N THR A 548 -45.48 17.32 -14.31
CA THR A 548 -46.30 17.52 -13.08
C THR A 548 -45.43 17.60 -11.82
N PRO A 549 -45.51 18.69 -11.02
CA PRO A 549 -44.75 18.80 -9.77
C PRO A 549 -45.46 18.11 -8.59
N TYR A 550 -44.68 17.57 -7.66
CA TYR A 550 -45.16 17.09 -6.35
C TYR A 550 -44.11 17.32 -5.26
N THR A 551 -44.54 17.71 -4.06
CA THR A 551 -43.67 17.99 -2.92
C THR A 551 -43.75 16.88 -1.89
N LYS A 552 -42.67 16.11 -1.70
CA LYS A 552 -42.57 15.09 -0.64
C LYS A 552 -41.68 15.58 0.49
N VAL A 553 -42.24 15.73 1.69
CA VAL A 553 -41.50 15.99 2.93
C VAL A 553 -41.39 14.68 3.72
N ILE A 554 -40.21 14.37 4.24
CA ILE A 554 -39.96 13.27 5.18
C ILE A 554 -39.34 13.87 6.46
N SER A 555 -39.46 13.16 7.60
CA SER A 555 -39.47 13.72 8.95
C SER A 555 -38.10 14.10 9.55
N ARG A 556 -38.15 14.63 10.78
CA ARG A 556 -37.08 15.32 11.52
C ARG A 556 -36.35 14.46 12.56
N ARG A 557 -35.15 14.93 12.93
CA ARG A 557 -34.47 14.83 14.25
C ARG A 557 -33.89 13.44 14.64
N THR A 558 -32.87 13.34 15.50
CA THR A 558 -32.16 14.37 16.32
C THR A 558 -30.67 14.04 16.49
N LEU A 559 -29.87 15.09 16.72
CA LEU A 559 -28.47 15.09 17.20
C LEU A 559 -27.48 14.31 16.32
#